data_AF-A0A941UAK2-F1
#
_entry.id   AF-A0A941UAK2-F1
#
_cell.length_a   1.000
_cell.length_b   1.000
_cell.length_c   1.000
_cell.angle_alpha   90.00
_cell.angle_beta   90.00
_cell.angle_gamma   90.00
#
_symmetry.space_group_name_H-M   'P 1'
#
loop_
_entity.id
_entity.type
_entity.pdbx_description
1 polymer ?
#
loop_
_entity_poly.entity_id
_entity_poly.type
_entity_poly.pdbx_seq_one_letter_code
_entity_poly.pdbx_strand_id
1 'polypeptide(L)'
;MNYKILKAIILLICALPALAFANIEKDVGYWAVKCGGFGGSVEIESSNEVRININDNNLYISGIIQEGHNGQLELFYKNVIETMNETIDWTVISQNKPIADITFENGIMYMKWIGFFDTQNNNYIWRSEPDFVVASGDRSNVEMNKCEF
;
A
#
# COMPACT_ATOMS: atom_id res chain seq x y z
N MET A 1 19.67 47.67 -26.43
CA MET A 1 18.83 46.65 -25.75
C MET A 1 19.76 45.58 -25.21
N ASN A 2 19.78 45.41 -23.88
CA ASN A 2 20.92 44.89 -23.13
C ASN A 2 20.93 43.35 -23.09
N TYR A 3 21.97 42.72 -23.64
CA TYR A 3 22.12 41.25 -23.82
C TYR A 3 22.10 40.42 -22.51
N LYS A 4 22.07 41.09 -21.34
CA LYS A 4 22.01 40.45 -20.02
C LYS A 4 20.60 40.03 -19.59
N ILE A 5 19.55 40.60 -20.18
CA ILE A 5 18.16 40.34 -19.75
C ILE A 5 17.59 39.06 -20.39
N LEU A 6 18.12 38.63 -21.54
CA LEU A 6 17.63 37.44 -22.25
C LEU A 6 18.08 36.12 -21.59
N LYS A 7 19.10 36.12 -20.72
CA LYS A 7 19.59 34.92 -20.03
C LYS A 7 18.81 34.56 -18.77
N ALA A 8 18.02 35.49 -18.22
CA ALA A 8 17.32 35.27 -16.96
C ALA A 8 15.95 34.57 -17.12
N ILE A 9 15.40 34.50 -18.34
CA ILE A 9 14.04 33.97 -18.58
C ILE A 9 14.06 32.45 -18.87
N ILE A 10 15.23 31.85 -19.13
CA ILE A 10 15.35 30.44 -19.56
C ILE A 10 15.62 29.48 -18.37
N LEU A 11 15.76 29.97 -17.14
CA LEU A 11 16.19 29.17 -15.98
C LEU A 11 15.11 28.91 -14.92
N LEU A 12 13.85 29.18 -15.24
CA LEU A 12 12.70 28.79 -14.40
C LEU A 12 11.81 27.79 -15.14
N ILE A 13 12.41 26.84 -15.85
CA ILE A 13 11.73 25.57 -16.13
C ILE A 13 11.75 24.85 -14.79
N CYS A 14 10.66 25.01 -14.04
CA CYS A 14 10.38 24.21 -12.86
C CYS A 14 10.69 22.76 -13.21
N ALA A 15 11.79 22.24 -12.66
CA ALA A 15 11.96 20.83 -12.41
C ALA A 15 10.93 20.47 -11.32
N LEU A 16 9.65 20.50 -11.68
CA LEU A 16 8.64 19.71 -11.01
C LEU A 16 9.10 18.28 -11.27
N PRO A 17 9.58 17.53 -10.27
CA PRO A 17 9.66 16.09 -10.45
C PRO A 17 8.25 15.69 -10.86
N ALA A 18 8.11 15.14 -12.07
CA ALA A 18 6.86 14.55 -12.48
C ALA A 18 6.58 13.48 -11.41
N LEU A 19 5.65 13.77 -10.51
CA LEU A 19 5.06 12.76 -9.65
C LEU A 19 4.39 11.81 -10.65
N ALA A 20 5.10 10.74 -11.00
CA ALA A 20 4.52 9.65 -11.74
C ALA A 20 3.41 9.11 -10.83
N PHE A 21 2.17 9.43 -11.17
CA PHE A 21 1.05 8.80 -10.52
C PHE A 21 1.03 7.36 -11.04
N ALA A 22 1.14 6.39 -10.12
CA ALA A 22 0.97 4.99 -10.44
C ALA A 22 -0.34 4.82 -11.22
N ASN A 23 -0.27 4.30 -12.45
CA ASN A 23 -1.45 4.05 -13.27
C ASN A 23 -2.09 2.71 -12.84
N ILE A 24 -2.83 2.77 -11.73
CA ILE A 24 -3.50 1.63 -11.07
C ILE A 24 -4.91 1.40 -11.63
N GLU A 25 -5.37 2.18 -12.61
CA GLU A 25 -6.75 2.13 -13.11
C GLU A 25 -7.21 0.71 -13.52
N LYS A 26 -6.32 -0.07 -14.15
CA LYS A 26 -6.58 -1.47 -14.53
C LYS A 26 -6.62 -2.44 -13.34
N ASP A 27 -5.98 -2.06 -12.24
CA ASP A 27 -5.77 -2.86 -11.03
C ASP A 27 -6.77 -2.49 -9.91
N VAL A 28 -7.62 -1.48 -10.14
CA VAL A 28 -8.80 -1.15 -9.31
C VAL A 28 -9.70 -2.38 -9.18
N GLY A 29 -10.18 -2.63 -7.96
CA GLY A 29 -11.09 -3.71 -7.65
C GLY A 29 -10.82 -4.34 -6.29
N TYR A 30 -11.52 -5.45 -6.03
CA TYR A 30 -11.40 -6.22 -4.81
C TYR A 30 -10.50 -7.42 -5.02
N TRP A 31 -9.51 -7.59 -4.16
CA TRP A 31 -8.51 -8.64 -4.20
C TRP A 31 -8.55 -9.43 -2.91
N ALA A 32 -8.54 -10.76 -3.00
CA ALA A 32 -8.54 -11.62 -1.81
C ALA A 32 -7.75 -12.91 -2.07
N VAL A 33 -7.22 -13.51 -1.00
CA VAL A 33 -6.61 -14.84 -1.08
C VAL A 33 -7.63 -15.85 -1.61
N LYS A 34 -8.87 -15.76 -1.12
CA LYS A 34 -10.00 -16.59 -1.57
C LYS A 34 -11.27 -15.74 -1.71
N CYS A 35 -11.75 -15.58 -2.93
CA CYS A 35 -13.02 -14.87 -3.18
C CYS A 35 -14.19 -15.55 -2.45
N GLY A 36 -14.91 -14.78 -1.63
CA GLY A 36 -16.02 -15.27 -0.81
C GLY A 36 -15.62 -16.20 0.34
N GLY A 37 -14.33 -16.26 0.70
CA GLY A 37 -13.81 -17.10 1.77
C GLY A 37 -12.96 -16.34 2.80
N PHE A 38 -12.44 -17.09 3.77
CA PHE A 38 -11.48 -16.61 4.76
C PHE A 38 -10.12 -16.28 4.14
N GLY A 39 -9.41 -15.32 4.71
CA GLY A 39 -8.01 -15.04 4.38
C GLY A 39 -7.71 -13.59 4.03
N GLY A 40 -8.49 -12.62 4.52
CA GLY A 40 -8.23 -11.19 4.31
C GLY A 40 -8.42 -10.70 2.87
N SER A 41 -8.40 -9.38 2.71
CA SER A 41 -8.63 -8.74 1.41
C SER A 41 -8.03 -7.34 1.30
N VAL A 42 -7.85 -6.91 0.06
CA VAL A 42 -7.36 -5.60 -0.35
C VAL A 42 -8.34 -5.04 -1.40
N GLU A 43 -9.02 -3.96 -1.08
CA GLU A 43 -9.86 -3.21 -2.00
C GLU A 43 -9.09 -1.98 -2.47
N ILE A 44 -8.91 -1.83 -3.79
CA ILE A 44 -8.21 -0.71 -4.41
C ILE A 44 -9.21 0.17 -5.14
N GLU A 45 -9.22 1.45 -4.80
CA GLU A 45 -10.01 2.47 -5.49
C GLU A 45 -9.22 3.17 -6.60
N SER A 46 -9.92 3.83 -7.52
CA SER A 46 -9.31 4.62 -8.61
C SER A 46 -8.50 5.83 -8.14
N SER A 47 -8.65 6.22 -6.87
CA SER A 47 -7.89 7.26 -6.19
C SER A 47 -6.53 6.79 -5.65
N ASN A 48 -6.19 5.51 -5.85
CA ASN A 48 -5.11 4.78 -5.17
C ASN A 48 -5.32 4.61 -3.66
N GLU A 49 -6.47 5.01 -3.12
CA GLU A 49 -6.86 4.65 -1.76
C GLU A 49 -7.14 3.16 -1.69
N VAL A 50 -6.75 2.57 -0.57
CA VAL A 50 -6.88 1.14 -0.34
C VAL A 50 -7.57 0.89 0.98
N ARG A 51 -8.45 -0.09 1.02
CA ARG A 51 -8.97 -0.65 2.27
C ARG A 51 -8.52 -2.10 2.42
N ILE A 52 -8.09 -2.48 3.62
CA ILE A 52 -7.43 -3.76 3.84
C ILE A 52 -8.10 -4.44 5.03
N ASN A 53 -8.71 -5.60 4.79
CA ASN A 53 -9.11 -6.50 5.85
C ASN A 53 -7.90 -7.35 6.26
N ILE A 54 -7.30 -6.99 7.39
CA ILE A 54 -6.10 -7.63 7.93
C ILE A 54 -6.48 -8.91 8.68
N ASN A 55 -7.56 -8.88 9.46
CA ASN A 55 -8.12 -10.08 10.07
C ASN A 55 -9.63 -9.98 10.37
N ASP A 56 -10.25 -11.16 10.48
CA ASP A 56 -11.68 -11.34 10.72
C ASP A 56 -12.10 -11.04 12.17
N ASN A 57 -11.15 -10.77 13.08
CA ASN A 57 -11.45 -10.20 14.40
C ASN A 57 -11.55 -8.66 14.34
N ASN A 58 -12.08 -8.15 13.22
CA ASN A 58 -12.30 -6.74 12.90
C ASN A 58 -11.03 -5.89 12.93
N LEU A 59 -9.91 -6.31 12.33
CA LEU A 59 -8.82 -5.37 12.01
C LEU A 59 -8.92 -4.90 10.56
N TYR A 60 -9.53 -3.73 10.38
CA TYR A 60 -9.74 -3.11 9.07
C TYR A 60 -9.06 -1.75 9.00
N ILE A 61 -8.21 -1.56 7.99
CA ILE A 61 -7.40 -0.34 7.86
C ILE A 61 -7.57 0.29 6.48
N SER A 62 -7.16 1.56 6.40
CA SER A 62 -6.98 2.29 5.16
C SER A 62 -5.50 2.47 4.86
N GLY A 63 -5.18 2.55 3.58
CA GLY A 63 -3.86 2.85 3.07
C GLY A 63 -3.90 3.59 1.75
N ILE A 64 -2.72 3.80 1.18
CA ILE A 64 -2.54 4.41 -0.13
C ILE A 64 -1.41 3.68 -0.86
N ILE A 65 -1.60 3.42 -2.15
CA ILE A 65 -0.54 2.89 -3.01
C ILE A 65 0.21 4.05 -3.64
N GLN A 66 1.53 3.98 -3.59
CA GLN A 66 2.44 4.93 -4.21
C GLN A 66 3.51 4.18 -5.01
N GLU A 67 4.05 4.84 -6.03
CA GLU A 67 5.21 4.29 -6.75
C GLU A 67 6.47 4.58 -5.95
N GLY A 68 7.16 3.52 -5.52
CA GLY A 68 8.41 3.57 -4.80
C GLY A 68 9.62 3.78 -5.73
N HIS A 69 10.81 3.69 -5.16
CA HIS A 69 12.04 3.79 -5.94
C HIS A 69 12.16 2.55 -6.86
N ASN A 70 12.35 2.78 -8.17
CA ASN A 70 12.45 1.77 -9.24
C ASN A 70 11.12 1.27 -9.82
N GLY A 71 10.00 1.96 -9.57
CA GLY A 71 8.71 1.63 -10.19
C GLY A 71 7.95 0.48 -9.53
N GLN A 72 8.41 0.03 -8.37
CA GLN A 72 7.69 -0.91 -7.53
C GLN A 72 6.53 -0.19 -6.83
N LEU A 73 5.35 -0.81 -6.75
CA LEU A 73 4.25 -0.23 -5.99
C LEU A 73 4.41 -0.57 -4.52
N GLU A 74 4.30 0.45 -3.68
CA GLU A 74 4.41 0.36 -2.22
C GLU A 74 3.08 0.77 -1.60
N LEU A 75 2.62 0.00 -0.62
CA LEU A 75 1.40 0.28 0.13
C LEU A 75 1.76 0.88 1.48
N PHE A 76 1.20 2.04 1.79
CA PHE A 76 1.42 2.76 3.05
C PHE A 76 0.17 2.74 3.91
N TYR A 77 0.33 2.53 5.21
CA TYR A 77 -0.73 2.68 6.19
C TYR A 77 -1.17 4.15 6.30
N LYS A 78 -2.47 4.40 6.37
CA LYS A 78 -3.05 5.73 6.56
C LYS A 78 -3.79 5.82 7.89
N ASN A 79 -4.80 4.98 8.11
CA ASN A 79 -5.59 5.04 9.34
C ASN A 79 -6.26 3.70 9.64
N VAL A 80 -6.60 3.48 10.91
CA VAL A 80 -7.53 2.41 11.29
C VAL A 80 -8.95 2.81 10.90
N ILE A 81 -9.68 1.91 10.24
CA ILE A 81 -11.11 2.06 9.98
C ILE A 81 -11.90 1.41 11.11
N GLU A 82 -11.56 0.17 11.44
CA GLU A 82 -12.16 -0.60 12.53
C GLU A 82 -11.08 -1.45 13.22
N THR A 83 -11.10 -1.50 14.55
CA THR A 83 -10.23 -2.39 15.30
C THR A 83 -10.86 -2.82 16.62
N MET A 84 -10.87 -4.13 16.88
CA MET A 84 -11.01 -4.69 18.23
C MET A 84 -9.64 -5.10 18.80
N ASN A 85 -8.55 -4.76 18.10
CA ASN A 85 -7.21 -5.13 18.47
C ASN A 85 -6.58 -4.07 19.38
N GLU A 86 -6.45 -4.42 20.66
CA GLU A 86 -5.84 -3.56 21.69
C GLU A 86 -4.31 -3.74 21.79
N THR A 87 -3.72 -4.63 20.99
CA THR A 87 -2.28 -4.96 21.07
C THR A 87 -1.39 -4.02 20.26
N ILE A 88 -1.93 -3.36 19.25
CA ILE A 88 -1.20 -2.41 18.41
C ILE A 88 -1.42 -1.01 18.94
N ASP A 89 -0.34 -0.35 19.37
CA ASP A 89 -0.38 1.09 19.60
C ASP A 89 -0.28 1.84 18.26
N TRP A 90 -1.43 2.21 17.71
CA TRP A 90 -1.52 2.91 16.43
C TRP A 90 -0.88 4.29 16.43
N THR A 91 -0.65 4.90 17.61
CA THR A 91 -0.07 6.25 17.70
C THR A 91 1.42 6.29 17.32
N VAL A 92 2.09 5.14 17.41
CA VAL A 92 3.52 4.98 17.08
C VAL A 92 3.75 4.30 15.73
N ILE A 93 2.68 3.92 15.01
CA ILE A 93 2.82 3.30 13.69
C ILE A 93 3.12 4.36 12.63
N SER A 94 4.19 4.13 11.87
CA SER A 94 4.59 5.02 10.79
C SER A 94 3.64 4.95 9.61
N GLN A 95 3.19 6.12 9.14
CA GLN A 95 2.52 6.29 7.84
C GLN A 95 3.53 6.51 6.69
N ASN A 96 4.82 6.69 7.00
CA ASN A 96 5.89 6.99 6.03
C ASN A 96 6.77 5.76 5.71
N LYS A 97 6.37 4.58 6.19
CA LYS A 97 7.05 3.31 5.90
C LYS A 97 6.05 2.37 5.22
N PRO A 98 6.46 1.65 4.17
CA PRO A 98 5.56 0.74 3.49
C PRO A 98 5.19 -0.42 4.41
N ILE A 99 3.92 -0.82 4.37
CA ILE A 99 3.41 -2.02 5.04
C ILE A 99 3.40 -3.24 4.12
N ALA A 100 3.43 -3.01 2.80
CA ALA A 100 3.60 -4.05 1.81
C ALA A 100 4.21 -3.52 0.50
N ASP A 101 4.83 -4.42 -0.25
CA ASP A 101 5.15 -4.23 -1.66
C ASP A 101 4.08 -4.92 -2.52
N ILE A 102 3.67 -4.32 -3.64
CA ILE A 102 2.64 -4.84 -4.54
C ILE A 102 3.17 -4.96 -5.97
N THR A 103 2.88 -6.08 -6.62
CA THR A 103 3.05 -6.29 -8.05
C THR A 103 1.82 -6.95 -8.65
N PHE A 104 1.45 -6.58 -9.88
CA PHE A 104 0.35 -7.20 -10.63
C PHE A 104 0.91 -7.96 -11.84
N GLU A 105 0.67 -9.26 -11.89
CA GLU A 105 1.08 -10.09 -13.02
C GLU A 105 -0.02 -11.10 -13.37
N ASN A 106 -0.38 -11.18 -14.65
CA ASN A 106 -1.33 -12.17 -15.18
C ASN A 106 -2.68 -12.23 -14.44
N GLY A 107 -3.18 -11.09 -13.97
CA GLY A 107 -4.47 -11.02 -13.24
C GLY A 107 -4.39 -11.45 -11.77
N ILE A 108 -3.18 -11.63 -11.24
CA ILE A 108 -2.91 -11.93 -9.82
C ILE A 108 -2.19 -10.73 -9.21
N MET A 109 -2.61 -10.35 -8.00
CA MET A 109 -1.86 -9.43 -7.16
C MET A 109 -0.92 -10.22 -6.28
N TYR A 110 0.38 -9.90 -6.35
CA TYR A 110 1.40 -10.40 -5.45
C TYR A 110 1.70 -9.33 -4.42
N MET A 111 1.26 -9.56 -3.18
CA MET A 111 1.50 -8.66 -2.08
C MET A 111 2.57 -9.26 -1.17
N LYS A 112 3.72 -8.61 -1.07
CA LYS A 112 4.73 -8.93 -0.06
C LYS A 112 4.43 -8.12 1.19
N TRP A 113 3.77 -8.75 2.15
CA TRP A 113 3.49 -8.15 3.45
C TRP A 113 4.77 -7.93 4.26
N ILE A 114 4.96 -6.73 4.77
CA ILE A 114 6.14 -6.34 5.57
C ILE A 114 5.77 -6.28 7.06
N GLY A 115 4.58 -5.77 7.38
CA GLY A 115 4.10 -5.50 8.74
C GLY A 115 3.92 -3.99 9.00
N PHE A 116 3.46 -3.64 10.19
CA PHE A 116 3.38 -2.25 10.63
C PHE A 116 4.72 -1.79 11.21
N PHE A 117 5.23 -0.65 10.76
CA PHE A 117 6.49 -0.12 11.30
C PHE A 117 6.23 0.68 12.58
N ASP A 118 6.69 0.15 13.70
CA ASP A 118 6.68 0.80 15.00
C ASP A 118 7.87 1.78 15.09
N THR A 119 7.56 3.08 15.16
CA THR A 119 8.57 4.15 15.22
C THR A 119 9.26 4.26 16.58
N GLN A 120 8.63 3.77 17.65
CA GLN A 120 9.19 3.78 18.99
C GLN A 120 10.26 2.69 19.14
N ASN A 121 9.96 1.48 18.63
CA ASN A 121 10.84 0.31 18.73
C ASN A 121 11.73 0.13 17.49
N ASN A 122 11.52 0.93 16.44
CA ASN A 122 12.27 0.91 15.19
C ASN A 122 12.30 -0.48 14.52
N ASN A 123 11.14 -1.15 14.49
CA ASN A 123 10.99 -2.49 13.93
C ASN A 123 9.61 -2.65 13.25
N TYR A 124 9.46 -3.73 12.47
CA TYR A 124 8.17 -4.13 11.93
C TYR A 124 7.51 -5.16 12.85
N ILE A 125 6.24 -4.92 13.18
CA ILE A 125 5.38 -5.81 13.97
C ILE A 125 4.23 -6.34 13.10
N TRP A 126 3.50 -7.34 13.61
CA TRP A 126 2.32 -7.90 12.91
C TRP A 126 2.63 -8.44 11.51
N ARG A 127 3.73 -9.21 11.41
CA ARG A 127 4.29 -9.70 10.14
C ARG A 127 3.70 -11.04 9.71
N SER A 128 3.14 -11.80 10.64
CA SER A 128 2.65 -13.18 10.46
C SER A 128 1.18 -13.34 10.84
N GLU A 129 0.67 -12.42 11.63
CA GLU A 129 -0.64 -12.41 12.26
C GLU A 129 -1.81 -12.10 11.32
N PRO A 130 -1.66 -11.34 10.22
CA PRO A 130 -2.77 -11.11 9.29
C PRO A 130 -3.31 -12.41 8.67
N ASP A 131 -4.63 -12.47 8.49
CA ASP A 131 -5.32 -13.65 7.98
C ASP A 131 -4.86 -14.03 6.57
N PHE A 132 -4.48 -13.05 5.74
CA PHE A 132 -3.94 -13.32 4.42
C PHE A 132 -2.54 -13.95 4.44
N VAL A 133 -1.74 -13.71 5.49
CA VAL A 133 -0.45 -14.38 5.67
C VAL A 133 -0.68 -15.81 6.15
N VAL A 134 -1.57 -15.98 7.13
CA VAL A 134 -1.95 -17.30 7.65
C VAL A 134 -2.57 -18.17 6.55
N ALA A 135 -3.50 -17.64 5.77
CA ALA A 135 -4.13 -18.33 4.65
C ALA A 135 -3.14 -18.68 3.52
N SER A 136 -2.01 -17.98 3.44
CA SER A 136 -0.92 -18.27 2.50
C SER A 136 0.08 -19.31 3.02
N GLY A 137 -0.14 -19.88 4.21
CA GLY A 137 0.78 -20.82 4.85
C GLY A 137 2.00 -20.12 5.43
N ASP A 138 1.78 -19.03 6.16
CA ASP A 138 2.79 -18.21 6.85
C ASP A 138 3.84 -17.58 5.93
N ARG A 139 3.49 -17.42 4.64
CA ARG A 139 4.34 -16.77 3.64
C ARG A 139 4.00 -15.29 3.57
N SER A 140 5.02 -14.44 3.65
CA SER A 140 4.88 -12.98 3.48
C SER A 140 4.49 -12.59 2.06
N ASN A 141 4.82 -13.41 1.06
CA ASN A 141 4.40 -13.22 -0.32
C ASN A 141 3.03 -13.89 -0.50
N VAL A 142 2.01 -13.05 -0.53
CA VAL A 142 0.61 -13.42 -0.59
C VAL A 142 0.11 -13.24 -2.02
N GLU A 143 -0.50 -14.29 -2.56
CA GLU A 143 -1.17 -14.25 -3.85
C GLU A 143 -2.65 -13.93 -3.63
N MET A 144 -3.15 -12.89 -4.29
CA MET A 144 -4.53 -12.49 -4.23
C MET A 144 -5.16 -12.50 -5.62
N ASN A 145 -6.35 -13.08 -5.69
CA ASN A 145 -7.17 -13.13 -6.89
C ASN A 145 -8.08 -11.90 -6.93
N LYS A 146 -8.27 -11.33 -8.12
CA LYS A 146 -9.32 -10.34 -8.34
C LYS A 146 -10.68 -11.03 -8.23
N CYS A 147 -11.58 -10.49 -7.41
CA CYS A 147 -12.91 -11.02 -7.24
C CYS A 147 -13.94 -10.13 -7.94
N GLU A 148 -14.81 -10.77 -8.70
CA GLU A 148 -15.98 -10.15 -9.32
C GLU A 148 -17.20 -10.46 -8.44
N PHE A 149 -18.06 -9.46 -8.22
CA PHE A 149 -19.30 -9.59 -7.44
C PHE A 149 -20.52 -9.21 -8.28
#